data_AF-A0A0D1IY14-F1
#
_entry.id   AF-A0A0D1IY14-F1
#
_cell.length_a   1.000
_cell.length_b   1.000
_cell.length_c   1.000
_cell.angle_alpha   90.00
_cell.angle_beta   90.00
_cell.angle_gamma   90.00
#
_symmetry.space_group_name_H-M   'P 1'
#
loop_
_entity.id
_entity.type
_entity.pdbx_description
1 polymer ?
#
loop_
_entity_poly.entity_id
_entity_poly.type
_entity_poly.pdbx_seq_one_letter_code
_entity_poly.pdbx_strand_id
1 'polypeptide(L)'
;MPSEAERRADLLISRYARLTDGNPGFHYHLHMDMSDPVASALVESHHSRADLIPLMSDDNRYQTWRLRLEHPNWWIGLRACDTTPLLHEVITRLTPTAQPEYLRIPIGCNAEGETIWVDCVPHRGASGFVGSHWVNQTIAAVTPLSDEAKAKLAVALRRELLGRNLCQGWPTWIIETHSGSENADPATVFPESEIDENIDVDALTAAITAGEGIHGTQWADAIRTMIGDLDLTTWPGVTDALRTESQTLSRP
;
A
#
# COMPACT_ATOMS: atom_id res chain seq x y z
N MET A 1 28.93 -0.16 -22.17
CA MET A 1 28.09 -0.16 -20.96
C MET A 1 26.70 0.25 -21.38
N PRO A 2 25.64 -0.48 -21.02
CA PRO A 2 24.27 -0.05 -21.29
C PRO A 2 24.02 1.31 -20.63
N SER A 3 23.16 2.13 -21.24
CA SER A 3 22.67 3.35 -20.62
C SER A 3 21.83 3.04 -19.38
N GLU A 4 21.63 4.02 -18.50
CA GLU A 4 20.80 3.84 -17.31
C GLU A 4 19.34 3.46 -17.66
N ALA A 5 18.79 4.07 -18.72
CA ALA A 5 17.46 3.72 -19.22
C ALA A 5 17.38 2.28 -19.74
N GLU A 6 18.44 1.79 -20.39
CA GLU A 6 18.55 0.38 -20.79
C GLU A 6 18.59 -0.56 -19.59
N ARG A 7 19.40 -0.23 -18.57
CA ARG A 7 19.48 -1.01 -17.33
C ARG A 7 18.11 -1.09 -16.64
N ARG A 8 17.40 0.02 -16.54
CA ARG A 8 16.05 0.11 -15.94
C ARG A 8 15.01 -0.70 -16.72
N ALA A 9 15.05 -0.64 -18.05
CA ALA A 9 14.16 -1.45 -18.89
C ALA A 9 14.41 -2.95 -18.68
N ASP A 10 15.68 -3.37 -18.67
CA ASP A 10 16.07 -4.76 -18.42
C ASP A 10 15.62 -5.23 -17.03
N LEU A 11 15.71 -4.36 -16.02
CA LEU A 11 15.21 -4.64 -14.66
C LEU A 11 13.69 -4.84 -14.63
N LEU A 12 12.90 -3.94 -15.22
CA LEU A 12 11.44 -4.08 -15.22
C LEU A 12 11.00 -5.35 -15.95
N ILE A 13 11.61 -5.69 -17.08
CA ILE A 13 11.34 -6.94 -17.80
C ILE A 13 11.62 -8.15 -16.90
N SER A 14 12.78 -8.19 -16.24
CA SER A 14 13.15 -9.28 -15.33
C SER A 14 12.18 -9.41 -14.16
N ARG A 15 11.73 -8.28 -13.59
CA ARG A 15 10.75 -8.25 -12.50
C ARG A 15 9.39 -8.74 -12.94
N TYR A 16 8.91 -8.29 -14.10
CA TYR A 16 7.65 -8.75 -14.66
C TYR A 16 7.67 -10.25 -14.98
N ALA A 17 8.78 -10.76 -15.52
CA ALA A 17 8.98 -12.19 -15.73
C ALA A 17 8.93 -12.97 -14.40
N ARG A 18 9.68 -12.56 -13.37
CA ARG A 18 9.63 -13.20 -12.05
C ARG A 18 8.23 -13.19 -11.44
N LEU A 19 7.51 -12.08 -11.56
CA LEU A 19 6.16 -11.91 -11.05
C LEU A 19 5.18 -12.90 -11.72
N THR A 20 5.26 -13.02 -13.05
CA THR A 20 4.37 -13.89 -13.85
C THR A 20 4.75 -15.38 -13.73
N ASP A 21 6.03 -15.71 -13.65
CA ASP A 21 6.53 -17.07 -13.43
C ASP A 21 6.22 -17.59 -12.02
N GLY A 22 6.21 -16.70 -11.01
CA GLY A 22 5.94 -17.05 -9.61
C GLY A 22 4.48 -17.46 -9.35
N ASN A 23 3.55 -17.09 -10.23
CA ASN A 23 2.14 -17.44 -10.12
C ASN A 23 1.49 -17.63 -11.50
N PRO A 24 1.76 -18.75 -12.19
CA PRO A 24 1.32 -18.96 -13.57
C PRO A 24 -0.20 -19.06 -13.74
N GLY A 25 -0.95 -19.27 -12.65
CA GLY A 25 -2.41 -19.25 -12.63
C GLY A 25 -3.02 -17.85 -12.49
N PHE A 26 -2.20 -16.81 -12.26
CA PHE A 26 -2.65 -15.45 -12.08
C PHE A 26 -2.27 -14.58 -13.29
N HIS A 27 -3.29 -14.05 -13.96
CA HIS A 27 -3.12 -13.27 -15.18
C HIS A 27 -2.89 -11.79 -14.85
N TYR A 28 -1.67 -11.42 -14.43
CA TYR A 28 -1.31 -10.04 -14.05
C TYR A 28 -1.72 -8.98 -15.08
N HIS A 29 -1.63 -9.29 -16.37
CA HIS A 29 -2.02 -8.38 -17.44
C HIS A 29 -3.51 -7.99 -17.42
N LEU A 30 -4.40 -8.83 -16.89
CA LEU A 30 -5.83 -8.51 -16.74
C LEU A 30 -6.11 -7.47 -15.65
N HIS A 31 -5.11 -7.17 -14.82
CA HIS A 31 -5.20 -6.21 -13.73
C HIS A 31 -4.44 -4.90 -14.03
N MET A 32 -3.76 -4.82 -15.18
CA MET A 32 -3.03 -3.64 -15.62
C MET A 32 -3.92 -2.77 -16.52
N ASP A 33 -3.75 -1.46 -16.43
CA ASP A 33 -4.33 -0.53 -17.40
C ASP A 33 -3.49 -0.56 -18.68
N MET A 34 -4.00 -1.21 -19.72
CA MET A 34 -3.32 -1.34 -21.01
C MET A 34 -3.22 0.00 -21.78
N SER A 35 -3.85 1.07 -21.30
CA SER A 35 -3.62 2.42 -21.81
C SER A 35 -2.31 3.05 -21.27
N ASP A 36 -1.74 2.50 -20.19
CA ASP A 36 -0.41 2.88 -19.71
C ASP A 36 0.65 2.30 -20.66
N PRO A 37 1.54 3.13 -21.26
CA PRO A 37 2.52 2.68 -22.25
C PRO A 37 3.54 1.69 -21.68
N VAL A 38 3.82 1.72 -20.37
CA VAL A 38 4.72 0.73 -19.75
C VAL A 38 4.00 -0.61 -19.57
N ALA A 39 2.72 -0.61 -19.19
CA ALA A 39 1.90 -1.82 -19.11
C ALA A 39 1.84 -2.53 -20.47
N SER A 40 1.50 -1.76 -21.51
CA SER A 40 1.44 -2.25 -22.88
C SER A 40 2.77 -2.86 -23.32
N ALA A 41 3.90 -2.17 -23.08
CA ALA A 41 5.23 -2.64 -23.45
C ALA A 41 5.71 -3.87 -22.65
N LEU A 42 5.19 -4.10 -21.43
CA LEU A 42 5.52 -5.29 -20.63
C LEU A 42 4.71 -6.52 -21.03
N VAL A 43 3.43 -6.35 -21.39
CA VAL A 43 2.45 -7.44 -21.60
C VAL A 43 2.48 -7.99 -23.02
N GLU A 44 2.62 -7.14 -24.04
CA GLU A 44 2.57 -7.60 -25.43
C GLU A 44 3.79 -8.48 -25.73
N SER A 45 3.53 -9.75 -25.99
CA SER A 45 4.54 -10.80 -26.17
C SER A 45 5.54 -10.41 -27.26
N HIS A 46 6.82 -10.28 -26.86
CA HIS A 46 8.04 -9.89 -27.59
C HIS A 46 8.48 -8.44 -27.42
N HIS A 47 9.02 -8.13 -26.23
CA HIS A 47 10.19 -7.26 -26.04
C HIS A 47 10.36 -6.11 -27.03
N SER A 48 9.54 -5.08 -26.94
CA SER A 48 10.10 -3.77 -27.23
C SER A 48 10.77 -3.27 -25.96
N ARG A 49 11.84 -3.96 -25.54
CA ARG A 49 12.92 -3.33 -24.75
C ARG A 49 13.23 -1.95 -25.35
N ALA A 50 13.19 -1.85 -26.68
CA ALA A 50 13.24 -0.63 -27.47
C ALA A 50 12.18 0.43 -27.10
N ASP A 51 10.93 0.05 -26.80
CA ASP A 51 9.86 0.98 -26.39
C ASP A 51 9.92 1.29 -24.89
N LEU A 52 10.41 0.36 -24.05
CA LEU A 52 10.64 0.62 -22.63
C LEU A 52 11.78 1.61 -22.40
N ILE A 53 12.89 1.51 -23.13
CA ILE A 53 14.06 2.40 -22.97
C ILE A 53 13.69 3.90 -22.93
N PRO A 54 12.95 4.47 -23.90
CA PRO A 54 12.60 5.89 -23.83
C PRO A 54 11.70 6.21 -22.63
N LEU A 55 10.82 5.29 -22.21
CA LEU A 55 9.96 5.48 -21.03
C LEU A 55 10.76 5.47 -19.73
N MET A 56 11.83 4.67 -19.65
CA MET A 56 12.66 4.51 -18.43
C MET A 56 13.65 5.65 -18.19
N SER A 57 13.70 6.62 -19.10
CA SER A 57 14.43 7.88 -18.88
C SER A 57 13.71 8.80 -17.89
N ASP A 58 12.41 8.58 -17.66
CA ASP A 58 11.62 9.24 -16.62
C ASP A 58 11.76 8.47 -15.30
N ASP A 59 12.33 9.13 -14.29
CA ASP A 59 12.58 8.53 -12.99
C ASP A 59 11.30 8.17 -12.24
N ASN A 60 10.32 9.07 -12.22
CA ASN A 60 9.04 8.84 -11.54
C ASN A 60 8.30 7.66 -12.17
N ARG A 61 8.32 7.59 -13.52
CA ARG A 61 7.72 6.47 -14.25
C ARG A 61 8.41 5.15 -13.92
N TYR A 62 9.74 5.13 -13.94
CA TYR A 62 10.50 3.94 -13.57
C TYR A 62 10.22 3.52 -12.13
N GLN A 63 10.29 4.44 -11.15
CA GLN A 63 10.05 4.13 -9.75
C GLN A 63 8.63 3.61 -9.51
N THR A 64 7.62 4.24 -10.11
CA THR A 64 6.22 3.79 -9.99
C THR A 64 6.04 2.36 -10.51
N TRP A 65 6.57 2.08 -11.70
CA TRP A 65 6.47 0.74 -12.30
C TRP A 65 7.33 -0.30 -11.59
N ARG A 66 8.49 0.11 -11.06
CA ARG A 66 9.31 -0.74 -10.20
C ARG A 66 8.52 -1.20 -8.98
N LEU A 67 7.88 -0.27 -8.27
CA LEU A 67 7.07 -0.55 -7.08
C LEU A 67 5.85 -1.41 -7.41
N ARG A 68 5.15 -1.12 -8.51
CA ARG A 68 4.04 -1.97 -8.98
C ARG A 68 4.49 -3.42 -9.16
N LEU A 69 5.65 -3.64 -9.78
CA LEU A 69 6.14 -5.00 -10.02
C LEU A 69 6.71 -5.69 -8.77
N GLU A 70 7.22 -4.93 -7.80
CA GLU A 70 7.71 -5.47 -6.50
C GLU A 70 6.57 -5.81 -5.55
N HIS A 71 5.57 -4.93 -5.48
CA HIS A 71 4.55 -4.91 -4.44
C HIS A 71 3.17 -4.96 -5.10
N PRO A 72 2.83 -6.10 -5.73
CA PRO A 72 1.66 -6.19 -6.58
C PRO A 72 0.35 -6.04 -5.79
N ASN A 73 0.35 -6.30 -4.47
CA ASN A 73 -0.82 -6.12 -3.60
C ASN A 73 -1.26 -4.65 -3.50
N TRP A 74 -0.40 -3.68 -3.82
CA TRP A 74 -0.76 -2.27 -3.79
C TRP A 74 -1.69 -1.83 -4.91
N TRP A 75 -1.76 -2.57 -6.02
CA TRP A 75 -2.53 -2.18 -7.20
C TRP A 75 -3.26 -3.31 -7.92
N ILE A 76 -3.09 -4.58 -7.50
CA ILE A 76 -3.88 -5.68 -8.08
C ILE A 76 -5.39 -5.44 -7.83
N GLY A 77 -6.09 -5.08 -8.90
CA GLY A 77 -7.55 -5.09 -9.02
C GLY A 77 -8.30 -4.10 -8.13
N LEU A 78 -9.61 -4.32 -8.03
CA LEU A 78 -10.54 -3.48 -7.26
C LEU A 78 -10.26 -3.54 -5.74
N ARG A 79 -9.67 -4.63 -5.23
CA ARG A 79 -9.49 -4.81 -3.78
C ARG A 79 -8.60 -3.75 -3.16
N ALA A 80 -7.45 -3.46 -3.76
CA ALA A 80 -6.56 -2.43 -3.23
C ALA A 80 -7.25 -1.05 -3.26
N CYS A 81 -7.93 -0.72 -4.37
CA CYS A 81 -8.69 0.51 -4.53
C CYS A 81 -9.83 0.63 -3.49
N ASP A 82 -10.58 -0.45 -3.25
CA ASP A 82 -11.71 -0.49 -2.33
C ASP A 82 -11.26 -0.37 -0.86
N THR A 83 -10.07 -0.88 -0.53
CA THR A 83 -9.56 -0.91 0.84
C THR A 83 -8.64 0.26 1.19
N THR A 84 -8.08 0.99 0.21
CA THR A 84 -7.26 2.19 0.44
C THR A 84 -7.96 3.25 1.31
N PRO A 85 -9.21 3.67 1.03
CA PRO A 85 -9.91 4.63 1.89
C PRO A 85 -10.15 4.11 3.32
N LEU A 86 -10.33 2.79 3.45
CA LEU A 86 -10.57 2.16 4.73
C LEU A 86 -9.28 2.03 5.57
N LEU A 87 -8.14 1.76 4.93
CA LEU A 87 -6.82 1.81 5.55
C LEU A 87 -6.52 3.21 6.09
N HIS A 88 -6.87 4.24 5.33
CA HIS A 88 -6.76 5.62 5.81
C HIS A 88 -7.59 5.85 7.08
N GLU A 89 -8.83 5.36 7.14
CA GLU A 89 -9.65 5.45 8.37
C GLU A 89 -8.97 4.77 9.57
N VAL A 90 -8.41 3.56 9.40
CA VAL A 90 -7.68 2.88 10.47
C VAL A 90 -6.53 3.76 10.98
N ILE A 91 -5.73 4.35 10.09
CA ILE A 91 -4.61 5.23 10.45
C ILE A 91 -5.11 6.46 11.22
N THR A 92 -6.17 7.12 10.78
CA THR A 92 -6.75 8.27 11.48
C THR A 92 -7.17 7.90 12.91
N ARG A 93 -7.75 6.71 13.10
CA ARG A 93 -8.15 6.22 14.43
C ARG A 93 -6.97 5.88 15.33
N LEU A 94 -5.86 5.42 14.74
CA LEU A 94 -4.61 5.14 15.47
C LEU A 94 -3.90 6.42 15.94
N THR A 95 -4.15 7.56 15.28
CA THR A 95 -3.53 8.85 15.64
C THR A 95 -4.58 9.93 15.93
N PRO A 96 -5.16 9.97 17.15
CA PRO A 96 -6.25 10.89 17.50
C PRO A 96 -5.90 12.39 17.40
N THR A 97 -4.61 12.73 17.30
CA THR A 97 -4.12 14.11 17.17
C THR A 97 -4.07 14.62 15.73
N ALA A 98 -4.22 13.75 14.73
CA ALA A 98 -4.48 14.18 13.37
C ALA A 98 -5.99 14.47 13.26
N GLN A 99 -6.35 15.72 12.99
CA GLN A 99 -7.68 16.01 12.45
C GLN A 99 -7.96 15.02 11.32
N PRO A 100 -9.14 14.40 11.23
CA PRO A 100 -9.48 13.62 10.05
C PRO A 100 -9.42 14.59 8.87
N GLU A 101 -8.33 14.54 8.11
CA GLU A 101 -8.32 15.10 6.77
C GLU A 101 -9.36 14.28 6.01
N TYR A 102 -10.58 14.79 5.96
CA TYR A 102 -11.61 14.25 5.08
C TYR A 102 -11.01 14.25 3.67
N LEU A 103 -11.18 13.15 2.95
CA LEU A 103 -10.71 12.98 1.58
C LEU A 103 -11.30 14.12 0.74
N ARG A 104 -10.58 15.22 0.54
CA ARG A 104 -11.07 16.37 -0.22
C ARG A 104 -10.76 16.12 -1.69
N ILE A 105 -11.74 15.61 -2.42
CA ILE A 105 -11.63 15.36 -3.85
C ILE A 105 -11.96 16.64 -4.60
N PRO A 106 -11.05 17.21 -5.42
CA PRO A 106 -11.44 18.29 -6.31
C PRO A 106 -12.26 17.73 -7.49
N ILE A 107 -13.51 18.14 -7.63
CA ILE A 107 -14.43 17.62 -8.65
C ILE A 107 -14.52 18.49 -9.90
N GLY A 108 -13.75 19.57 -9.96
CA GLY A 108 -13.72 20.53 -11.05
C GLY A 108 -13.40 21.94 -10.57
N CYS A 109 -13.58 22.92 -11.45
CA CYS A 109 -13.48 24.34 -11.10
C CYS A 109 -14.84 25.03 -11.29
N ASN A 110 -15.12 26.04 -10.48
CA ASN A 110 -16.26 26.92 -10.72
C ASN A 110 -15.98 27.85 -11.92
N ALA A 111 -16.98 28.67 -12.29
CA ALA A 111 -16.87 29.61 -13.42
C ALA A 111 -15.76 30.68 -13.24
N GLU A 112 -15.25 30.84 -12.02
CA GLU A 112 -14.21 31.80 -11.63
C GLU A 112 -12.81 31.14 -11.59
N GLY A 113 -12.73 29.84 -11.87
CA GLY A 113 -11.48 29.07 -11.89
C GLY A 113 -11.07 28.51 -10.51
N GLU A 114 -11.90 28.64 -9.49
CA GLU A 114 -11.63 28.09 -8.16
C GLU A 114 -11.96 26.60 -8.11
N THR A 115 -11.04 25.80 -7.57
CA THR A 115 -11.20 24.36 -7.38
C THR A 115 -12.35 24.04 -6.41
N ILE A 116 -13.32 23.26 -6.87
CA ILE A 116 -14.47 22.79 -6.08
C ILE A 116 -14.09 21.48 -5.40
N TRP A 117 -14.16 21.44 -4.07
CA TRP A 117 -13.82 20.27 -3.26
C TRP A 117 -15.08 19.53 -2.79
N VAL A 118 -15.03 18.20 -2.80
CA VAL A 118 -16.00 17.33 -2.14
C VAL A 118 -15.31 16.58 -1.02
N ASP A 119 -15.86 16.66 0.18
CA ASP A 119 -15.42 15.86 1.31
C ASP A 119 -15.97 14.43 1.14
N CYS A 120 -15.12 13.51 0.72
CA CYS A 120 -15.39 12.08 0.71
C CYS A 120 -15.17 11.52 2.10
N VAL A 121 -16.24 11.51 2.88
CA VAL A 121 -16.30 10.72 4.10
C VAL A 121 -16.31 9.24 3.68
N PRO A 122 -15.40 8.38 4.18
CA PRO A 122 -15.56 6.94 4.04
C PRO A 122 -16.98 6.60 4.50
N HIS A 123 -17.81 6.05 3.61
CA HIS A 123 -19.22 5.83 3.91
C HIS A 123 -19.36 4.92 5.14
N ARG A 124 -19.56 5.52 6.32
CA ARG A 124 -19.63 4.86 7.64
C ARG A 124 -20.77 3.85 7.82
N GLY A 125 -21.46 3.41 6.76
CA GLY A 125 -22.75 2.75 6.94
C GLY A 125 -23.22 1.76 5.88
N ALA A 126 -22.43 1.43 4.85
CA ALA A 126 -22.88 0.44 3.87
C ALA A 126 -22.24 -0.93 4.14
N SER A 127 -22.91 -1.78 4.93
CA SER A 127 -22.66 -3.22 4.89
C SER A 127 -22.83 -3.71 3.44
N GLY A 128 -21.78 -4.27 2.84
CA GLY A 128 -21.81 -4.79 1.46
C GLY A 128 -20.64 -4.41 0.56
N PHE A 129 -19.79 -3.45 0.96
CA PHE A 129 -18.54 -3.15 0.23
C PHE A 129 -17.43 -4.17 0.52
N VAL A 130 -16.59 -4.47 -0.47
CA VAL A 130 -15.39 -5.30 -0.28
C VAL A 130 -14.50 -4.61 0.77
N GLY A 131 -14.22 -5.31 1.87
CA GLY A 131 -13.31 -4.85 2.91
C GLY A 131 -13.91 -4.14 4.12
N SER A 132 -15.17 -3.70 4.07
CA SER A 132 -15.77 -2.93 5.19
C SER A 132 -15.94 -3.74 6.48
N HIS A 133 -16.16 -5.06 6.36
CA HIS A 133 -16.27 -5.95 7.51
C HIS A 133 -14.93 -6.11 8.26
N TRP A 134 -13.82 -6.29 7.52
CA TRP A 134 -12.52 -6.44 8.17
C TRP A 134 -12.04 -5.14 8.80
N VAL A 135 -12.34 -3.97 8.20
CA VAL A 135 -11.92 -2.68 8.76
C VAL A 135 -12.56 -2.39 10.11
N ASN A 136 -13.86 -2.69 10.27
CA ASN A 136 -14.52 -2.55 11.57
C ASN A 136 -13.91 -3.48 12.63
N GLN A 137 -13.56 -4.71 12.25
CA GLN A 137 -12.87 -5.65 13.13
C GLN A 137 -11.46 -5.17 13.49
N THR A 138 -10.71 -4.65 12.51
CA THR A 138 -9.39 -4.08 12.71
C THR A 138 -9.45 -2.88 13.65
N ILE A 139 -10.37 -1.94 13.45
CA ILE A 139 -10.54 -0.79 14.35
C ILE A 139 -10.81 -1.28 15.77
N ALA A 140 -11.71 -2.25 15.94
CA ALA A 140 -11.99 -2.83 17.25
C ALA A 140 -10.76 -3.50 17.87
N ALA A 141 -9.94 -4.20 17.06
CA ALA A 141 -8.74 -4.89 17.51
C ALA A 141 -7.59 -3.93 17.85
N VAL A 142 -7.44 -2.81 17.15
CA VAL A 142 -6.36 -1.84 17.41
C VAL A 142 -6.71 -0.81 18.49
N THR A 143 -8.00 -0.59 18.76
CA THR A 143 -8.48 0.31 19.81
C THR A 143 -7.90 0.03 21.21
N PRO A 144 -7.83 -1.23 21.69
CA PRO A 144 -7.29 -1.53 23.02
C PRO A 144 -5.76 -1.46 23.12
N LEU A 145 -5.03 -1.33 22.00
CA LEU A 145 -3.57 -1.30 22.03
C LEU A 145 -3.03 -0.10 22.82
N SER A 146 -1.87 -0.26 23.44
CA SER A 146 -1.10 0.81 24.05
C SER A 146 -0.76 1.91 23.04
N ASP A 147 -0.59 3.15 23.51
CA ASP A 147 -0.31 4.30 22.65
C ASP A 147 1.00 4.13 21.86
N GLU A 148 2.01 3.48 22.45
CA GLU A 148 3.27 3.19 21.77
C GLU A 148 3.06 2.18 20.62
N ALA A 149 2.30 1.11 20.85
CA ALA A 149 1.97 0.13 19.82
C ALA A 149 1.13 0.76 18.71
N LYS A 150 0.16 1.61 19.04
CA LYS A 150 -0.65 2.37 18.07
C LYS A 150 0.21 3.29 17.21
N ALA A 151 1.16 4.01 17.80
CA ALA A 151 2.05 4.90 17.07
C ALA A 151 2.91 4.14 16.06
N LYS A 152 3.50 3.01 16.47
CA LYS A 152 4.28 2.13 15.58
C LYS A 152 3.42 1.54 14.46
N LEU A 153 2.23 1.06 14.80
CA LEU A 153 1.30 0.51 13.81
C LEU A 153 0.88 1.58 12.79
N ALA A 154 0.61 2.81 13.23
CA ALA A 154 0.28 3.90 12.33
C ALA A 154 1.41 4.21 11.34
N VAL A 155 2.68 4.16 11.76
CA VAL A 155 3.83 4.35 10.86
C VAL A 155 3.88 3.26 9.79
N ALA A 156 3.72 2.00 10.19
CA ALA A 156 3.71 0.87 9.24
C ALA A 156 2.57 0.99 8.22
N LEU A 157 1.35 1.27 8.68
CA LEU A 157 0.17 1.41 7.82
C LEU A 157 0.23 2.65 6.93
N ARG A 158 0.85 3.76 7.37
CA ARG A 158 1.08 4.94 6.51
C ARG A 158 2.01 4.65 5.34
N ARG A 159 3.04 3.84 5.55
CA ARG A 159 3.95 3.41 4.48
C ARG A 159 3.21 2.55 3.45
N GLU A 160 2.37 1.61 3.90
CA GLU A 160 1.47 0.86 3.03
C GLU A 160 0.56 1.79 2.21
N LEU A 161 -0.10 2.75 2.88
CA LEU A 161 -1.01 3.68 2.22
C LEU A 161 -0.31 4.49 1.13
N LEU A 162 0.92 4.96 1.40
CA LEU A 162 1.73 5.65 0.41
C LEU A 162 2.04 4.76 -0.81
N GLY A 163 2.44 3.50 -0.58
CA GLY A 163 2.70 2.54 -1.65
C GLY A 163 1.48 2.29 -2.54
N ARG A 164 0.30 2.12 -1.93
CA ARG A 164 -0.99 2.01 -2.63
C ARG A 164 -1.29 3.24 -3.47
N ASN A 165 -1.14 4.44 -2.91
CA ASN A 165 -1.41 5.70 -3.62
C ASN A 165 -0.48 5.90 -4.82
N LEU A 166 0.81 5.58 -4.68
CA LEU A 166 1.77 5.63 -5.79
C LEU A 166 1.40 4.63 -6.90
N CYS A 167 0.95 3.43 -6.53
CA CYS A 167 0.72 2.36 -7.50
C CYS A 167 -0.68 2.39 -8.17
N GLN A 168 -1.71 2.93 -7.53
CA GLN A 168 -3.10 2.86 -8.05
C GLN A 168 -3.41 3.79 -9.23
N GLY A 169 -2.51 4.70 -9.60
CA GLY A 169 -2.64 5.48 -10.85
C GLY A 169 -3.96 6.27 -10.98
N TRP A 170 -4.54 6.72 -9.87
CA TRP A 170 -5.63 7.71 -9.91
C TRP A 170 -5.08 9.02 -10.48
N PRO A 171 -5.89 9.84 -11.17
CA PRO A 171 -5.37 11.01 -11.84
C PRO A 171 -4.62 11.89 -10.83
N THR A 172 -3.45 12.35 -11.24
CA THR A 172 -2.39 12.99 -10.44
C THR A 172 -2.86 14.10 -9.50
N TRP A 173 -4.05 14.68 -9.70
CA TRP A 173 -4.68 15.67 -8.84
C TRP A 173 -5.20 15.13 -7.49
N ILE A 174 -5.20 13.81 -7.25
CA ILE A 174 -5.59 13.20 -5.95
C ILE A 174 -4.37 12.93 -5.06
N ILE A 175 -3.17 12.86 -5.62
CA ILE A 175 -1.92 12.54 -4.89
C ILE A 175 -1.51 13.71 -3.98
N GLU A 176 -1.85 14.95 -4.34
CA GLU A 176 -1.47 16.16 -3.58
C GLU A 176 -2.17 16.27 -2.21
N THR A 177 -3.28 15.55 -1.99
CA THR A 177 -4.13 15.76 -0.81
C THR A 177 -4.04 14.68 0.28
N HIS A 178 -3.33 13.57 0.06
CA HIS A 178 -3.51 12.36 0.90
C HIS A 178 -2.25 11.84 1.60
N SER A 179 -1.11 12.47 1.41
CA SER A 179 0.15 11.95 1.96
C SER A 179 0.61 12.68 3.22
N GLY A 180 0.13 13.91 3.49
CA GLY A 180 0.83 14.84 4.38
C GLY A 180 2.33 15.02 4.02
N SER A 181 2.72 14.53 2.84
CA SER A 181 4.06 14.51 2.27
C SER A 181 3.89 14.91 0.82
N GLU A 182 3.60 16.19 0.61
CA GLU A 182 4.05 16.85 -0.60
C GLU A 182 5.53 16.45 -0.79
N ASN A 183 5.85 15.79 -1.91
CA ASN A 183 7.21 15.57 -2.41
C ASN A 183 8.09 14.46 -1.79
N ALA A 184 7.55 13.40 -1.18
CA ALA A 184 8.38 12.25 -0.84
C ALA A 184 8.81 11.52 -2.12
N ASP A 185 10.10 11.60 -2.47
CA ASP A 185 10.70 10.87 -3.58
C ASP A 185 10.49 9.35 -3.37
N PRO A 186 9.79 8.64 -4.28
CA PRO A 186 9.55 7.21 -4.17
C PRO A 186 10.83 6.39 -3.98
N ALA A 187 11.95 6.80 -4.58
CA ALA A 187 13.23 6.11 -4.42
C ALA A 187 13.81 6.26 -3.01
N THR A 188 13.45 7.34 -2.31
CA THR A 188 13.87 7.58 -0.91
C THR A 188 13.03 6.76 0.07
N VAL A 189 11.72 6.63 -0.18
CA VAL A 189 10.81 5.92 0.76
C VAL A 189 10.83 4.40 0.56
N PHE A 190 11.06 3.96 -0.67
CA PHE A 190 11.09 2.55 -1.06
C PHE A 190 12.40 2.27 -1.81
N PRO A 191 13.55 2.15 -1.13
CA PRO A 191 14.82 1.95 -1.81
C PRO A 191 14.86 0.60 -2.55
N GLU A 192 15.55 0.51 -3.69
CA GLU A 192 15.64 -0.73 -4.49
C GLU A 192 16.26 -1.93 -3.74
N SER A 193 16.96 -1.68 -2.63
CA SER A 193 17.60 -2.73 -1.82
C SER A 193 16.64 -3.53 -0.93
N GLU A 194 15.38 -3.10 -0.78
CA GLU A 194 14.41 -3.75 0.12
C GLU A 194 13.89 -5.11 -0.40
N ILE A 195 14.21 -5.46 -1.64
CA ILE A 195 13.73 -6.67 -2.35
C ILE A 195 14.24 -7.96 -1.70
N ASP A 196 15.40 -7.93 -1.06
CA ASP A 196 16.07 -9.11 -0.52
C ASP A 196 15.86 -9.26 1.00
N GLU A 197 15.01 -8.44 1.61
CA GLU A 197 14.67 -8.60 3.03
C GLU A 197 13.81 -9.85 3.20
N ASN A 198 14.40 -10.89 3.81
CA ASN A 198 13.65 -12.07 4.23
C ASN A 198 12.60 -11.68 5.26
N ILE A 199 11.33 -11.81 4.89
CA ILE A 199 10.20 -11.55 5.77
C ILE A 199 10.14 -12.64 6.82
N ASP A 200 10.29 -12.24 8.08
CA ASP A 200 10.23 -13.13 9.23
C ASP A 200 8.77 -13.44 9.60
N VAL A 201 8.18 -14.41 8.88
CA VAL A 201 6.81 -14.89 9.10
C VAL A 201 6.64 -15.50 10.49
N ASP A 202 7.69 -16.14 11.02
CA ASP A 202 7.68 -16.75 12.35
C ASP A 202 7.61 -15.67 13.44
N ALA A 203 8.36 -14.58 13.28
CA ALA A 203 8.27 -13.43 14.18
C ALA A 203 6.88 -12.80 14.21
N LEU A 204 6.24 -12.63 13.04
CA LEU A 204 4.89 -12.09 12.96
C LEU A 204 3.89 -13.04 13.63
N THR A 205 3.98 -14.34 13.33
CA THR A 205 3.11 -15.36 13.93
C THR A 205 3.24 -15.40 15.45
N ALA A 206 4.48 -15.32 15.96
CA ALA A 206 4.74 -15.28 17.39
C ALA A 206 4.17 -14.00 18.03
N ALA A 207 4.29 -12.85 17.38
CA ALA A 207 3.74 -11.59 17.88
C ALA A 207 2.20 -11.60 17.95
N ILE A 208 1.54 -12.17 16.93
CA ILE A 208 0.08 -12.37 16.94
C ILE A 208 -0.31 -13.34 18.06
N THR A 209 0.42 -14.44 18.23
CA THR A 209 0.12 -15.43 19.28
C THR A 209 0.27 -14.83 20.68
N ALA A 210 1.29 -14.00 20.90
CA ALA A 210 1.47 -13.29 22.16
C ALA A 210 0.32 -12.31 22.42
N GLY A 211 -0.06 -11.52 21.42
CA GLY A 211 -1.22 -10.61 21.50
C GLY A 211 -2.54 -11.35 21.70
N GLU A 212 -2.72 -12.53 21.10
CA GLU A 212 -3.90 -13.39 21.29
C GLU A 212 -4.06 -13.81 22.75
N GLY A 213 -2.95 -14.12 23.44
CA GLY A 213 -2.97 -14.44 24.87
C GLY A 213 -3.43 -13.28 25.76
N ILE A 214 -3.37 -12.04 25.26
CA ILE A 214 -3.75 -10.81 25.98
C ILE A 214 -5.17 -10.38 25.61
N HIS A 215 -5.45 -10.29 24.32
CA HIS A 215 -6.66 -9.67 23.76
C HIS A 215 -7.72 -10.68 23.28
N GLY A 216 -7.37 -11.97 23.24
CA GLY A 216 -8.25 -13.07 22.84
C GLY A 216 -8.23 -13.41 21.35
N THR A 217 -8.92 -14.50 20.99
CA THR A 217 -8.90 -15.09 19.63
C THR A 217 -9.53 -14.16 18.58
N GLN A 218 -10.63 -13.48 18.92
CA GLN A 218 -11.29 -12.54 18.00
C GLN A 218 -10.38 -11.38 17.59
N TRP A 219 -9.52 -10.92 18.50
CA TRP A 219 -8.51 -9.92 18.21
C TRP A 219 -7.48 -10.47 17.21
N ALA A 220 -6.99 -11.68 17.43
CA ALA A 220 -5.99 -12.30 16.57
C ALA A 220 -6.53 -12.54 15.15
N ASP A 221 -7.79 -12.96 15.02
CA ASP A 221 -8.44 -13.17 13.72
C ASP A 221 -8.61 -11.87 12.93
N ALA A 222 -8.96 -10.77 13.61
CA ALA A 222 -9.03 -9.45 13.00
C ALA A 222 -7.65 -9.00 12.47
N ILE A 223 -6.59 -9.17 13.29
CA ILE A 223 -5.23 -8.83 12.90
C ILE A 223 -4.73 -9.67 11.72
N ARG A 224 -4.98 -11.00 11.73
CA ARG A 224 -4.66 -11.88 10.60
C ARG A 224 -5.38 -11.46 9.32
N THR A 225 -6.64 -11.08 9.44
CA THR A 225 -7.45 -10.62 8.30
C THR A 225 -6.87 -9.33 7.71
N MET A 226 -6.52 -8.36 8.55
CA MET A 226 -5.83 -7.14 8.10
C MET A 226 -4.53 -7.48 7.37
N ILE A 227 -3.66 -8.29 8.00
CA ILE A 227 -2.34 -8.66 7.46
C ILE A 227 -2.45 -9.34 6.09
N GLY A 228 -3.47 -10.18 5.90
CA GLY A 228 -3.73 -10.85 4.62
C GLY A 228 -4.05 -9.89 3.46
N ASP A 229 -4.46 -8.66 3.77
CA ASP A 229 -4.74 -7.60 2.80
C ASP A 229 -3.60 -6.57 2.68
N LEU A 230 -2.55 -6.67 3.49
CA LEU A 230 -1.38 -5.76 3.45
C LEU A 230 -0.28 -6.34 2.55
N ASP A 231 0.51 -5.46 1.94
CA ASP A 231 1.75 -5.90 1.32
C ASP A 231 2.72 -6.44 2.36
N LEU A 232 3.49 -7.42 1.91
CA LEU A 232 4.51 -8.14 2.65
C LEU A 232 5.58 -7.19 3.26
N THR A 233 5.90 -6.08 2.59
CA THR A 233 6.82 -5.05 3.10
C THR A 233 6.29 -4.31 4.34
N THR A 234 4.99 -4.42 4.62
CA THR A 234 4.35 -3.79 5.79
C THR A 234 4.44 -4.68 7.04
N TRP A 235 4.68 -5.98 6.87
CA TRP A 235 4.66 -6.97 7.95
C TRP A 235 5.71 -6.75 9.05
N PRO A 236 6.96 -6.35 8.76
CA PRO A 236 7.94 -6.06 9.81
C PRO A 236 7.50 -4.94 10.75
N GLY A 237 6.92 -3.86 10.21
CA GLY A 237 6.41 -2.75 11.02
C GLY A 237 5.20 -3.14 11.88
N VAL A 238 4.30 -3.96 11.35
CA VAL A 238 3.19 -4.55 12.13
C VAL A 238 3.74 -5.45 13.24
N THR A 239 4.73 -6.29 12.93
CA THR A 239 5.37 -7.18 13.92
C THR A 239 5.97 -6.39 15.08
N ASP A 240 6.69 -5.31 14.79
CA ASP A 240 7.29 -4.44 15.82
C ASP A 240 6.21 -3.80 16.71
N ALA A 241 5.12 -3.30 16.12
CA ALA A 241 4.00 -2.75 16.88
C ALA A 241 3.36 -3.77 17.83
N LEU A 242 3.11 -5.00 17.35
CA LEU A 242 2.51 -6.07 18.15
C LEU A 242 3.46 -6.58 19.26
N ARG A 243 4.77 -6.60 19.00
CA ARG A 243 5.78 -6.92 20.02
C ARG A 243 5.85 -5.87 21.11
N THR A 244 5.82 -4.59 20.74
CA THR A 244 5.75 -3.48 21.69
C THR A 244 4.54 -3.60 22.59
N GLU A 245 3.37 -3.94 22.04
CA GLU A 245 2.17 -4.17 22.85
C GLU A 245 2.38 -5.25 23.91
N SER A 246 2.89 -6.40 23.48
CA SER A 246 3.12 -7.55 24.36
C SER A 246 4.12 -7.22 25.47
N GLN A 247 5.15 -6.42 25.17
CA GLN A 247 6.16 -5.99 26.13
C GLN A 247 5.63 -4.96 27.13
N THR A 248 4.82 -4.01 26.66
CA THR A 248 4.22 -2.97 27.51
C THR A 248 3.29 -3.58 28.55
N LEU A 249 2.51 -4.59 28.16
CA LEU A 249 1.58 -5.27 29.07
C LEU A 249 2.22 -6.37 29.94
N SER A 250 3.45 -6.78 29.61
CA SER A 250 4.25 -7.72 30.43
C SER A 250 5.14 -7.02 31.45
N ARG A 251 5.20 -5.67 31.46
CA ARG A 251 5.92 -4.90 32.48
C ARG A 251 5.06 -4.76 33.75
N PRO A 252 5.57 -5.19 34.92
CA PRO A 252 4.84 -5.11 36.19
C PRO A 252 4.64 -3.67 36.68
#